data_AF-A0A855Y4C3-F1
#
_entry.id   AF-A0A855Y4C3-F1
#
_cell.length_a   1.000
_cell.length_b   1.000
_cell.length_c   1.000
_cell.angle_alpha   90.00
_cell.angle_beta   90.00
_cell.angle_gamma   90.00
#
_symmetry.space_group_name_H-M   'P 1'
#
loop_
_entity.id
_entity.type
_entity.pdbx_description
1 polymer ?
#
loop_
_entity_poly.entity_id
_entity_poly.type
_entity_poly.pdbx_seq_one_letter_code
_entity_poly.pdbx_strand_id
1 'polypeptide(L)' 'MIEKYGLANTPYDDVSSWVFGDFVFSWDYDFFADGSKARRFGFHDFIDTEAMFMDIFRNLRDRKILP' A
#
# COMPACT_ATOMS: atom_id res chain seq x y z
N MET A 1 -20.70 9.31 -3.17
CA MET A 1 -19.79 8.19 -2.82
C MET A 1 -19.80 7.92 -1.33
N ILE A 2 -19.54 8.93 -0.49
CA ILE A 2 -19.56 8.81 0.97
C ILE A 2 -20.92 8.32 1.48
N GLU A 3 -22.01 9.05 1.23
CA GLU A 3 -23.36 8.68 1.69
C GLU A 3 -23.84 7.33 1.12
N LYS A 4 -23.50 7.04 -0.14
CA LYS A 4 -23.88 5.80 -0.83
C LYS A 4 -23.27 4.55 -0.19
N TYR A 5 -22.02 4.64 0.29
CA TYR A 5 -21.27 3.49 0.81
C TYR A 5 -20.99 3.58 2.33
N GLY A 6 -21.48 4.62 3.00
CA GLY A 6 -21.24 4.86 4.43
C GLY A 6 -19.76 5.05 4.76
N LEU A 7 -19.03 5.79 3.91
CA LEU A 7 -17.59 6.00 4.08
C LEU A 7 -17.30 7.05 5.15
N ALA A 8 -16.09 7.01 5.72
CA ALA A 8 -15.54 8.11 6.49
C ALA A 8 -15.48 9.37 5.60
N ASN A 9 -15.74 10.54 6.19
CA ASN A 9 -15.63 11.82 5.49
C ASN A 9 -14.16 12.25 5.40
N THR A 10 -13.38 11.51 4.62
CA THR A 10 -11.95 11.77 4.40
C THR A 10 -11.77 12.38 3.01
N PRO A 11 -11.34 13.66 2.91
CA PRO A 11 -10.96 14.27 1.65
C PRO A 11 -9.89 13.43 0.93
N TYR A 12 -9.99 13.30 -0.40
CA TYR A 12 -8.99 12.55 -1.16
C TYR A 12 -7.58 13.15 -1.05
N ASP A 13 -7.49 14.48 -0.93
CA ASP A 13 -6.21 15.19 -0.78
C ASP A 13 -5.46 14.80 0.51
N ASP A 14 -6.17 14.29 1.53
CA ASP A 14 -5.56 13.83 2.78
C ASP A 14 -4.97 12.41 2.67
N VAL A 15 -5.37 11.63 1.66
CA VAL A 15 -5.03 10.20 1.54
C VAL A 15 -4.35 9.82 0.23
N SER A 16 -4.34 10.70 -0.77
CA SER A 16 -3.83 10.39 -2.11
C SER A 16 -2.66 11.29 -2.48
N SER A 17 -1.44 10.75 -2.33
CA SER A 17 -0.23 11.37 -2.87
C SER A 17 -0.07 11.01 -4.36
N TRP A 18 -0.81 11.70 -5.22
CA TRP A 18 -0.84 11.39 -6.66
C TRP A 18 0.54 11.44 -7.33
N VAL A 19 1.34 12.45 -6.99
CA VAL A 19 2.70 12.62 -7.52
C VAL A 19 3.61 11.44 -7.13
N PHE A 20 3.42 10.85 -5.94
CA PHE A 20 4.17 9.66 -5.55
C PHE A 20 3.74 8.44 -6.36
N GLY A 21 2.43 8.27 -6.61
CA GLY A 21 1.91 7.24 -7.49
C GLY A 21 2.49 7.35 -8.90
N ASP A 22 2.44 8.55 -9.49
CA ASP A 22 3.02 8.82 -10.82
C ASP A 22 4.50 8.46 -10.86
N PHE A 23 5.27 8.86 -9.84
CA PHE A 23 6.69 8.52 -9.74
C PHE A 23 6.93 7.01 -9.73
N VAL A 24 6.21 6.24 -8.92
CA VAL A 24 6.37 4.78 -8.81
C VAL A 24 5.93 4.07 -10.09
N PHE A 25 4.82 4.47 -10.71
CA PHE A 25 4.29 3.81 -11.90
C PHE A 25 4.96 4.24 -13.21
N SER A 26 5.77 5.31 -13.19
CA SER A 26 6.49 5.81 -14.37
C SER A 26 7.79 5.07 -14.70
N TRP A 27 8.24 4.14 -13.85
CA TRP A 27 9.47 3.40 -14.11
C TRP A 27 9.33 2.48 -15.32
N ASP A 28 10.30 2.53 -16.21
CA ASP A 28 10.49 1.62 -17.34
C ASP A 28 11.54 0.54 -17.05
N TYR A 29 11.99 0.45 -15.79
CA TYR A 29 12.95 -0.53 -15.29
C TYR A 29 12.54 -1.05 -13.92
N ASP A 30 13.05 -2.23 -13.58
CA ASP A 30 12.83 -2.83 -12.27
C ASP A 30 13.83 -2.33 -11.22
N PHE A 31 13.33 -2.09 -10.01
CA PHE A 31 14.14 -1.74 -8.84
C PHE A 31 14.03 -2.84 -7.78
N PHE A 32 15.17 -3.49 -7.49
CA PHE A 32 15.25 -4.54 -6.47
C PHE A 32 16.26 -4.16 -5.38
N ALA A 33 15.87 -4.39 -4.12
CA ALA A 33 16.76 -4.27 -2.97
C ALA A 33 17.25 -5.66 -2.51
N ASP A 34 18.56 -5.80 -2.29
CA ASP A 34 19.12 -7.04 -1.73
C ASP A 34 18.88 -7.12 -0.21
N GLY A 35 18.05 -8.08 0.20
CA GLY A 35 17.79 -8.38 1.60
C GLY A 35 18.77 -9.37 2.24
N SER A 36 19.86 -9.77 1.56
CA SER A 36 20.77 -10.81 2.07
C SER A 36 21.46 -10.42 3.38
N LYS A 37 21.77 -9.13 3.57
CA LYS A 37 22.39 -8.65 4.80
C LYS A 37 21.46 -8.84 5.99
N ALA A 38 20.20 -8.41 5.90
CA ALA A 38 19.25 -8.58 7.00
C ALA A 38 19.10 -10.06 7.40
N ARG A 39 18.97 -10.95 6.41
CA ARG A 39 18.86 -12.40 6.62
C ARG A 39 20.09 -13.02 7.26
N ARG A 40 21.30 -12.60 6.88
CA ARG A 40 22.55 -13.08 7.51
C ARG A 40 22.69 -12.65 8.98
N PHE A 41 22.01 -11.58 9.37
CA PHE A 41 22.06 -11.03 10.73
C PHE A 41 20.79 -11.35 11.54
N GLY A 42 20.04 -12.39 11.15
CA GLY A 42 18.95 -12.95 11.97
C GLY A 42 17.55 -12.44 11.65
N PHE A 43 17.39 -11.52 10.68
CA PHE A 43 16.07 -11.06 10.24
C PHE A 43 15.57 -11.96 9.10
N HIS A 44 14.87 -13.02 9.48
CA HIS A 44 14.37 -14.04 8.55
C HIS A 44 12.93 -13.79 8.10
N ASP A 45 12.22 -12.90 8.77
CA ASP A 45 10.82 -12.59 8.45
C ASP A 45 10.70 -12.05 7.03
N PHE A 46 9.66 -12.50 6.36
CA PHE A 46 9.25 -12.00 5.05
C PHE A 46 7.72 -11.98 5.01
N ILE A 47 7.20 -11.20 4.08
CA ILE A 47 5.77 -11.15 3.80
C ILE A 47 5.53 -11.54 2.35
N ASP A 48 4.43 -12.23 2.11
CA ASP A 48 3.91 -12.41 0.76
C ASP A 48 3.34 -11.06 0.28
N THR A 49 3.92 -10.51 -0.79
CA THR A 49 3.57 -9.17 -1.29
C THR A 49 2.12 -9.08 -1.72
N GLU A 50 1.58 -10.11 -2.37
CA GLU A 50 0.18 -10.11 -2.81
C GLU A 50 -0.76 -10.14 -1.60
N ALA A 51 -0.49 -11.03 -0.63
CA ALA A 51 -1.26 -11.11 0.60
C ALA A 51 -1.21 -9.80 1.39
N MET A 52 -0.04 -9.14 1.44
CA MET A 52 0.14 -7.82 2.07
C MET A 52 -0.76 -6.77 1.42
N PHE A 53 -0.76 -6.66 0.09
CA PHE A 53 -1.63 -5.70 -0.61
C PHE A 53 -3.11 -5.98 -0.35
N MET A 54 -3.52 -7.26 -0.42
CA MET A 54 -4.89 -7.64 -0.11
C MET A 54 -5.28 -7.28 1.33
N ASP A 55 -4.36 -7.42 2.28
CA ASP A 55 -4.59 -7.01 3.67
C ASP A 55 -4.73 -5.50 3.84
N ILE A 56 -3.89 -4.72 3.15
CA ILE A 56 -4.01 -3.25 3.12
C ILE A 56 -5.39 -2.84 2.58
N PHE A 57 -5.85 -3.42 1.47
CA PHE A 57 -7.18 -3.11 0.93
C PHE A 57 -8.31 -3.49 1.88
N ARG A 58 -8.22 -4.66 2.54
CA ARG A 58 -9.19 -5.06 3.58
C ARG A 58 -9.21 -4.06 4.72
N ASN A 59 -8.05 -3.68 5.25
CA ASN A 59 -7.95 -2.72 6.35
C ASN A 59 -8.56 -1.36 6.00
N LEU A 60 -8.35 -0.87 4.77
CA LEU A 60 -8.93 0.39 4.31
C LEU A 60 -10.46 0.31 4.18
N ARG A 61 -11.03 -0.85 3.81
CA ARG A 61 -12.48 -1.09 3.80
C ARG A 61 -13.07 -1.18 5.20
N ASP A 62 -12.40 -1.86 6.11
CA ASP A 62 -12.83 -1.98 7.51
C ASP A 62 -12.92 -0.60 8.18
N ARG A 63 -11.98 0.29 7.82
CA ARG A 63 -11.94 1.69 8.26
C ARG A 63 -12.88 2.61 7.48
N LYS A 64 -13.63 2.09 6.51
CA LYS A 64 -14.56 2.84 5.66
C LYS A 64 -13.90 3.97 4.87
N ILE A 65 -12.62 3.82 4.53
CA ILE A 65 -11.91 4.74 3.62
C ILE A 65 -12.18 4.32 2.17
N LEU A 66 -12.16 3.02 1.91
CA LEU A 66 -12.58 2.42 0.65
C LEU A 66 -13.94 1.72 0.80
N PRO A 67 -14.73 1.62 -0.29
CA PRO A 67 -15.95 0.81 -0.31
C PRO A 67 -15.67 -0.69 -0.25
#